data_AF-A0A9E0DKR4-F1
#
_entry.id   AF-A0A9E0DKR4-F1
#
_cell.length_a   1.000
_cell.length_b   1.000
_cell.length_c   1.000
_cell.angle_alpha   90.00
_cell.angle_beta   90.00
_cell.angle_gamma   90.00
#
_symmetry.space_group_name_H-M   'P 1'
#
loop_
_entity.id
_entity.type
_entity.pdbx_description
1 polymer ?
#
loop_
_entity_poly.entity_id
_entity_poly.type
_entity_poly.pdbx_seq_one_letter_code
_entity_poly.pdbx_strand_id
1 'polypeptide(L)'
;MNGTDSAKITDIKVNKDNLYKEETFTDLTFATVRCLTPVKIDGAVDENRERVFTGMTQLMSPKGPIPVQCVIEGAKTLSEALDKLPAAIDKTVKAMIEEAKEIQRQEASRIIIPGQEE
;
A
#
# COMPACT_ATOMS: atom_id res chain seq x y z
N MET A 1 22.62 8.84 38.51
CA MET A 1 21.23 9.34 38.46
C MET A 1 20.65 8.89 37.14
N ASN A 2 20.01 7.72 37.11
CA ASN A 2 19.44 7.14 35.89
C ASN A 2 17.97 7.52 35.82
N GLY A 3 17.66 8.55 35.02
CA GLY A 3 16.31 8.84 34.57
C GLY A 3 16.14 8.29 33.17
N THR A 4 15.94 6.98 33.04
CA THR A 4 15.50 6.40 31.77
C THR A 4 14.05 6.81 31.60
N ASP A 5 13.81 7.91 30.90
CA ASP A 5 12.50 8.28 30.40
C ASP A 5 11.99 7.13 29.54
N SER A 6 11.15 6.29 30.14
CA SER A 6 10.34 5.32 29.43
C SER A 6 9.50 6.12 28.44
N ALA A 7 9.89 6.10 27.17
CA ALA A 7 9.10 6.65 26.08
C ALA A 7 7.72 6.01 26.19
N LYS A 8 6.75 6.81 26.67
CA LYS A 8 5.39 6.34 26.93
C LYS A 8 4.88 5.76 25.63
N ILE A 9 4.44 4.51 25.69
CA ILE A 9 3.88 3.71 24.57
C ILE A 9 2.63 4.39 23.93
N THR A 10 2.20 5.55 24.44
CA THR A 10 0.95 6.24 24.13
C THR A 10 1.10 7.68 23.61
N ASP A 11 2.24 8.09 23.04
CA ASP A 11 2.34 9.38 22.32
C ASP A 11 1.64 9.31 20.94
N ILE A 12 0.30 9.34 20.96
CA ILE A 12 -0.54 9.34 19.75
C ILE A 12 -0.70 10.77 19.25
N LYS A 13 -0.17 11.07 18.07
CA LYS A 13 -0.35 12.36 17.38
C LYS A 13 -1.33 12.19 16.21
N VAL A 14 -2.43 12.95 16.25
CA VAL A 14 -3.41 12.99 15.16
C VAL A 14 -3.16 14.24 14.31
N ASN A 15 -2.96 14.06 13.01
CA ASN A 15 -2.86 15.17 12.07
C ASN A 15 -4.26 15.65 11.69
N LYS A 16 -4.72 16.74 12.32
CA LYS A 16 -6.04 17.34 12.09
C LYS A 16 -6.20 17.96 10.70
N ASP A 17 -5.10 18.23 10.01
CA ASP A 17 -5.09 18.82 8.66
C ASP A 17 -5.09 17.76 7.55
N ASN A 18 -4.94 16.48 7.90
CA ASN A 18 -4.88 15.38 6.95
C ASN A 18 -5.87 14.26 7.29
N LEU A 19 -7.15 14.62 7.32
CA LEU A 19 -8.25 13.68 7.62
C LEU A 19 -8.89 13.16 6.33
N TYR A 20 -9.36 11.91 6.39
CA TYR A 20 -10.09 11.22 5.33
C TYR A 20 -11.27 10.45 5.92
N LYS A 21 -12.42 10.51 5.25
CA LYS A 21 -13.53 9.56 5.39
C LYS A 21 -13.20 8.34 4.55
N GLU A 22 -13.26 7.16 5.16
CA GLU A 22 -13.01 5.89 4.49
C GLU A 22 -14.30 5.13 4.21
N GLU A 23 -14.47 4.68 2.98
CA GLU A 23 -15.57 3.82 2.53
C GLU A 23 -15.01 2.58 1.84
N THR A 24 -15.52 1.40 2.19
CA THR A 24 -15.06 0.12 1.65
C THR A 24 -16.15 -0.52 0.80
N PHE A 25 -15.77 -0.89 -0.42
CA PHE A 25 -16.62 -1.55 -1.41
C PHE A 25 -16.02 -2.91 -1.72
N THR A 26 -16.82 -3.97 -1.70
CA THR A 26 -16.34 -5.32 -1.97
C THR A 26 -17.42 -6.13 -2.66
N ASP A 27 -16.98 -7.03 -3.54
CA ASP A 27 -17.80 -8.07 -4.16
C ASP A 27 -17.88 -9.34 -3.29
N LEU A 28 -17.29 -9.32 -2.09
CA LEU A 28 -17.16 -10.43 -1.14
C LEU A 28 -16.48 -11.68 -1.72
N THR A 29 -15.77 -11.54 -2.85
CA THR A 29 -15.18 -12.66 -3.57
C THR A 29 -13.74 -12.36 -3.93
N PHE A 30 -13.50 -11.48 -4.89
CA PHE A 30 -12.19 -11.30 -5.48
C PHE A 30 -11.51 -10.00 -5.05
N ALA A 31 -12.28 -8.95 -4.80
CA ALA A 31 -11.72 -7.62 -4.67
C ALA A 31 -12.39 -6.77 -3.59
N THR A 32 -11.57 -5.92 -3.00
CA THR A 32 -12.00 -4.83 -2.13
C THR A 32 -11.41 -3.52 -2.65
N VAL A 33 -12.24 -2.50 -2.80
CA VAL A 33 -11.85 -1.13 -3.12
C VAL A 33 -12.14 -0.25 -1.91
N ARG A 34 -11.16 0.52 -1.46
CA ARG A 34 -11.34 1.57 -0.45
C ARG A 34 -11.33 2.93 -1.15
N CYS A 35 -12.31 3.76 -0.84
CA CYS A 35 -12.36 5.17 -1.20
C CYS A 35 -12.00 6.01 0.02
N LEU A 36 -10.97 6.83 -0.11
CA LEU A 36 -10.55 7.80 0.88
C LEU A 36 -10.96 9.18 0.39
N THR A 37 -12.06 9.69 0.95
CA THR A 37 -12.55 11.03 0.65
C THR A 37 -11.94 12.02 1.65
N PRO A 38 -11.15 13.00 1.22
CA PRO A 38 -10.55 13.97 2.13
C PRO A 38 -11.63 14.79 2.83
N VAL A 39 -11.46 15.02 4.13
CA VAL A 39 -12.39 15.80 4.94
C VAL A 39 -11.64 16.84 5.78
N LYS A 40 -12.35 17.90 6.14
CA LYS A 40 -11.92 18.91 7.11
C LYS A 40 -12.17 18.41 8.54
N ILE A 41 -11.67 19.15 9.53
CA ILE A 41 -11.84 18.82 10.95
C ILE A 41 -13.31 18.80 11.41
N ASP A 42 -14.19 19.52 10.71
CA ASP A 42 -15.63 19.55 10.94
C ASP A 42 -16.37 18.36 10.30
N GLY A 43 -15.65 17.49 9.57
CA GLY A 43 -16.18 16.33 8.87
C GLY A 43 -16.75 16.64 7.47
N ALA A 44 -16.76 17.90 7.04
CA ALA A 44 -17.18 18.25 5.69
C ALA A 44 -16.14 17.80 4.65
N VAL A 45 -16.59 17.50 3.43
CA VAL A 45 -15.72 17.14 2.31
C VAL A 45 -14.76 18.30 1.99
N ASP A 46 -13.49 17.97 1.81
CA ASP A 46 -12.47 18.92 1.37
C ASP A 46 -12.30 18.85 -0.15
N GLU A 47 -12.98 19.74 -0.87
CA GLU A 47 -13.00 19.78 -2.33
C GLU A 47 -11.65 20.18 -2.96
N ASN A 48 -10.69 20.69 -2.17
CA ASN A 48 -9.36 21.04 -2.67
C ASN A 48 -8.43 19.83 -2.83
N ARG A 49 -8.79 18.68 -2.25
CA ARG A 49 -8.03 17.45 -2.31
C ARG A 49 -8.81 16.41 -3.11
N GLU A 50 -8.11 15.68 -3.98
CA GLU A 50 -8.73 14.59 -4.72
C GLU A 50 -8.94 13.35 -3.83
N ARG A 51 -9.99 12.59 -4.15
CA ARG A 51 -10.26 11.29 -3.52
C ARG A 51 -9.18 10.30 -3.92
N VAL A 52 -8.81 9.42 -3.01
CA VAL A 52 -7.86 8.34 -3.28
C VAL A 52 -8.59 7.01 -3.28
N PHE A 53 -8.42 6.22 -4.33
CA PHE A 53 -8.92 4.86 -4.39
C PHE A 53 -7.77 3.88 -4.25
N THR A 54 -7.94 2.88 -3.41
CA THR A 54 -7.00 1.76 -3.29
C THR A 54 -7.71 0.44 -3.50
N GLY A 55 -7.08 -0.46 -4.25
CA GLY A 55 -7.55 -1.81 -4.48
C GLY A 55 -6.80 -2.82 -3.63
N MET A 56 -7.50 -3.84 -3.15
CA MET A 56 -6.93 -5.00 -2.49
C MET A 56 -7.53 -6.27 -3.07
N THR A 57 -6.68 -7.25 -3.37
CA THR A 57 -7.08 -8.60 -3.80
C THR A 57 -6.11 -9.63 -3.23
N GLN A 58 -6.52 -10.90 -3.23
CA GLN A 58 -5.65 -12.02 -2.90
C GLN A 58 -5.44 -12.89 -4.14
N LEU A 59 -4.20 -12.99 -4.59
CA LEU A 59 -3.83 -13.82 -5.73
C LEU A 59 -3.24 -15.14 -5.24
N MET A 60 -3.53 -16.24 -5.94
CA MET A 60 -2.92 -17.53 -5.63
C MET A 60 -1.62 -17.70 -6.39
N SER A 61 -0.51 -17.89 -5.67
CA SER A 61 0.79 -18.25 -6.26
C SER A 61 1.14 -19.70 -5.94
N PRO A 62 2.15 -20.29 -6.61
CA PRO A 62 2.64 -21.63 -6.26
C PRO A 62 3.13 -21.77 -4.81
N LYS A 63 3.54 -20.66 -4.18
CA LYS A 63 4.01 -20.62 -2.78
C LYS A 63 2.92 -20.27 -1.78
N GLY A 64 1.67 -20.14 -2.23
CA GLY A 64 0.52 -19.76 -1.41
C GLY A 64 -0.12 -18.42 -1.82
N PRO A 65 -1.13 -17.96 -1.07
CA PRO A 65 -1.82 -16.71 -1.37
C PRO A 65 -0.92 -15.51 -1.13
N ILE A 66 -0.91 -14.58 -2.09
CA ILE A 66 -0.18 -13.32 -2.05
C ILE A 66 -1.20 -12.18 -1.99
N PRO A 67 -1.24 -11.38 -0.91
CA PRO A 67 -2.04 -10.18 -0.87
C PRO A 67 -1.45 -9.13 -1.81
N VAL A 68 -2.28 -8.54 -2.66
CA VAL A 68 -1.90 -7.44 -3.55
C VAL A 68 -2.71 -6.22 -3.16
N GLN A 69 -2.01 -5.13 -2.84
CA GLN A 69 -2.60 -3.82 -2.60
C GLN A 69 -2.05 -2.81 -3.59
N CYS A 70 -2.94 -2.04 -4.20
CA CYS A 70 -2.57 -1.05 -5.23
C CYS A 70 -3.29 0.28 -5.00
N VAL A 71 -2.68 1.35 -5.48
CA VAL A 71 -3.35 2.65 -5.63
C VAL A 71 -3.94 2.72 -7.04
N ILE A 72 -5.19 3.13 -7.15
CA ILE A 72 -5.90 3.22 -8.42
C ILE A 72 -5.76 4.65 -8.95
N GLU A 73 -4.77 4.85 -9.81
CA GLU A 73 -4.39 6.18 -10.32
C GLU A 73 -5.47 6.79 -11.23
N GLY A 74 -5.77 8.08 -11.00
CA GLY A 74 -6.65 8.88 -11.84
C GLY A 74 -8.14 8.48 -11.81
N ALA A 75 -8.58 7.68 -10.83
CA ALA A 75 -9.99 7.42 -10.61
C ALA A 75 -10.62 8.54 -9.76
N LYS A 76 -11.70 9.16 -10.26
CA LYS A 76 -12.47 10.19 -9.52
C LYS A 76 -13.78 9.65 -8.96
N THR A 77 -14.26 8.54 -9.51
CA THR A 77 -15.52 7.89 -9.14
C THR A 77 -15.30 6.41 -8.81
N LEU A 78 -16.25 5.81 -8.10
CA LEU A 78 -16.22 4.37 -7.81
C LEU A 78 -16.24 3.54 -9.10
N SER A 79 -17.02 3.94 -10.11
CA SER A 79 -17.08 3.23 -11.40
C SER A 79 -15.72 3.23 -12.07
N GLU A 80 -15.08 4.40 -12.20
CA GLU A 80 -13.74 4.49 -12.77
C GLU A 80 -12.70 3.70 -11.95
N ALA A 81 -12.85 3.68 -10.63
CA ALA A 81 -11.97 2.90 -9.77
C ALA A 81 -12.10 1.40 -10.04
N LEU A 82 -13.33 0.89 -10.18
CA LEU A 82 -13.58 -0.51 -10.51
C LEU A 82 -13.08 -0.86 -11.91
N ASP A 83 -13.27 0.01 -12.89
CA ASP A 83 -12.79 -0.22 -14.27
C ASP A 83 -11.26 -0.24 -14.36
N LYS A 84 -10.58 0.58 -13.55
CA LYS A 84 -9.11 0.68 -13.53
C LYS A 84 -8.43 -0.32 -12.58
N LEU A 85 -9.18 -0.96 -11.70
CA LEU A 85 -8.64 -1.87 -10.69
C LEU A 85 -7.81 -3.02 -11.29
N PRO A 86 -8.28 -3.76 -12.33
CA PRO A 86 -7.49 -4.86 -12.89
C PRO A 86 -6.13 -4.40 -13.40
N ALA A 87 -6.08 -3.27 -14.10
CA ALA A 87 -4.83 -2.70 -14.61
C ALA A 87 -3.87 -2.27 -13.48
N ALA A 88 -4.41 -1.71 -12.39
CA ALA A 88 -3.62 -1.35 -11.21
C ALA A 88 -3.04 -2.58 -10.49
N ILE A 89 -3.81 -3.66 -10.38
CA ILE A 89 -3.34 -4.95 -9.84
C ILE A 89 -2.21 -5.50 -10.71
N ASP A 90 -2.39 -5.56 -12.03
CA ASP A 90 -1.37 -6.07 -12.96
C ASP A 90 -0.05 -5.27 -12.87
N LYS A 91 -0.14 -3.94 -12.80
CA LYS A 91 1.02 -3.06 -12.61
C LYS A 91 1.75 -3.40 -11.31
N THR A 92 1.00 -3.61 -10.23
CA THR A 92 1.55 -3.91 -8.90
C THR A 92 2.20 -5.29 -8.86
N VAL A 93 1.56 -6.31 -9.44
CA VAL A 93 2.11 -7.66 -9.53
C VAL A 93 3.41 -7.68 -10.32
N LYS A 94 3.47 -6.96 -11.46
CA LYS A 94 4.69 -6.83 -12.25
C LYS A 94 5.83 -6.19 -11.44
N ALA A 95 5.54 -5.13 -10.69
CA ALA A 95 6.53 -4.48 -9.82
C ALA A 95 7.05 -5.44 -8.74
N MET A 96 6.16 -6.20 -8.08
CA MET A 96 6.54 -7.20 -7.08
C MET A 96 7.43 -8.30 -7.67
N ILE A 97 7.13 -8.78 -8.87
CA ILE A 97 7.94 -9.80 -9.55
C ILE A 97 9.34 -9.25 -9.86
N GLU A 98 9.43 -8.01 -10.31
CA GLU A 98 10.71 -7.38 -10.65
C GLU A 98 11.57 -7.16 -9.40
N GLU A 99 10.97 -6.68 -8.31
CA GLU A 99 11.65 -6.54 -7.01
C GLU A 99 12.16 -7.88 -6.49
N ALA A 100 11.35 -8.94 -6.60
CA ALA A 100 11.76 -10.28 -6.19
C ALA A 100 12.94 -10.83 -7.01
N LYS A 101 13.01 -10.54 -8.32
CA LYS A 101 14.16 -10.93 -9.16
C LYS A 101 15.42 -10.18 -8.79
N GLU A 102 15.32 -8.89 -8.50
CA GLU A 102 16.47 -8.07 -8.13
C GLU A 102 17.06 -8.52 -6.79
N ILE A 103 16.21 -8.85 -5.81
CA ILE A 103 16.65 -9.44 -4.53
C ILE A 103 17.43 -10.75 -4.78
N GLN A 104 16.89 -11.65 -5.61
CA GLN A 104 17.58 -12.92 -5.94
C GLN A 104 18.94 -12.67 -6.61
N ARG A 105 19.04 -11.66 -7.47
CA ARG A 105 20.29 -11.30 -8.14
C ARG A 105 21.34 -10.79 -7.13
N GLN A 106 20.92 -9.95 -6.20
CA GLN A 106 21.79 -9.44 -5.13
C GLN A 106 22.28 -10.57 -4.23
N GLU A 107 21.40 -11.48 -3.82
CA GLU A 107 21.75 -12.65 -3.02
C GLU A 107 22.74 -13.58 -3.74
N ALA A 108 22.53 -13.85 -5.03
CA ALA A 108 23.44 -14.67 -5.85
C ALA A 108 24.80 -14.00 -6.06
N SER A 109 24.85 -12.66 -6.17
CA SER A 109 26.10 -11.91 -6.34
C SER A 109 26.95 -11.84 -5.07
N ARG A 110 26.34 -11.96 -3.88
CA ARG A 110 27.03 -11.86 -2.58
C ARG A 110 27.88 -13.09 -2.23
N ILE A 111 27.74 -14.19 -2.99
CA ILE A 111 28.44 -15.46 -2.75
C ILE A 111 29.82 -15.49 -3.43
N ILE A 112 30.11 -14.58 -4.38
CA ILE A 112 31.41 -14.53 -5.07
C ILE A 112 32.24 -13.39 -4.48
N ILE A 113 32.86 -13.63 -3.32
CA ILE A 113 34.07 -12.92 -2.90
C ILE A 113 35.22 -13.86 -3.23
N PRO A 114 35.94 -13.68 -4.36
CA PRO A 114 37.19 -14.37 -4.61
C PRO A 114 38.20 -13.89 -3.56
N GLY A 115 38.96 -14.83 -3.01
CA GLY A 115 39.86 -14.60 -1.88
C GLY A 115 40.75 -13.38 -2.02
N GLN A 116 40.88 -12.66 -0.90
CA GLN A 116 42.15 -12.01 -0.59
C GLN A 116 42.92 -12.98 0.30
N GLU A 117 43.65 -13.89 -0.36
CA GLU A 117 44.91 -14.36 0.18
C GLU A 117 45.91 -13.19 0.04
N GLU A 118 46.35 -12.65 1.17
CA GLU A 118 47.74 -12.26 1.47
C GLU A 118 47.86 -11.85 2.95
#